data_AF-A0A137SIB9-F1
#
_entry.id   AF-A0A137SIB9-F1
#
_cell.length_a   1.000
_cell.length_b   1.000
_cell.length_c   1.000
_cell.angle_alpha   90.00
_cell.angle_beta   90.00
_cell.angle_gamma   90.00
#
_symmetry.space_group_name_H-M   'P 1'
#
loop_
_entity.id
_entity.type
_entity.pdbx_description
1 polymer ?
#
loop_
_entity_poly.entity_id
_entity_poly.type
_entity_poly.pdbx_seq_one_letter_code
_entity_poly.pdbx_strand_id
1 'polypeptide(L)' 'MTKENRTARLTLLIDPEKKAVFEELCKAEDVTPSQKVRQFIREYVEQRLGEDWRKGRTDKPE' A
#
# COMPACT_ATOMS: atom_id res chain seq x y z
N MET A 1 -12.60 -21.08 3.28
CA MET A 1 -12.44 -19.62 3.50
C MET A 1 -11.81 -19.04 2.24
N THR A 2 -12.63 -18.57 1.31
CA THR A 2 -12.22 -18.02 0.02
C THR A 2 -11.39 -16.75 0.25
N LYS A 3 -10.07 -16.88 0.16
CA LYS A 3 -9.16 -15.73 0.02
C LYS A 3 -9.45 -15.10 -1.33
N GLU A 4 -10.39 -14.18 -1.38
CA GLU A 4 -10.58 -13.32 -2.55
C GLU A 4 -9.24 -12.70 -2.90
N ASN A 5 -8.80 -12.94 -4.13
CA ASN A 5 -7.51 -12.56 -4.67
C ASN A 5 -7.49 -11.04 -4.97
N ARG A 6 -7.76 -10.19 -3.97
CA ARG A 6 -7.87 -8.71 -4.09
C ARG A 6 -6.52 -8.01 -4.18
N THR A 7 -5.53 -8.64 -4.80
CA THR A 7 -4.21 -8.02 -4.99
C THR A 7 -4.08 -7.55 -6.44
N ALA A 8 -4.34 -6.26 -6.66
CA ALA A 8 -3.95 -5.60 -7.91
C ALA A 8 -2.45 -5.25 -7.86
N ARG A 9 -1.74 -5.41 -8.98
CA ARG A 9 -0.32 -5.02 -9.09
C ARG A 9 -0.22 -3.53 -9.37
N LEU A 10 0.53 -2.81 -8.52
CA LEU A 10 0.86 -1.40 -8.71
C LEU A 10 2.34 -1.29 -9.10
N THR A 11 2.61 -0.78 -10.31
CA THR A 11 3.97 -0.49 -10.78
C THR A 11 4.23 0.99 -10.66
N LEU A 12 5.33 1.38 -10.02
CA LEU A 12 5.71 2.78 -9.81
C LEU A 12 7.16 2.96 -10.26
N LEU A 13 7.45 4.12 -10.86
CA LEU A 13 8.82 4.55 -11.11
C LEU A 13 9.28 5.40 -9.93
N ILE A 14 10.45 5.08 -9.41
CA ILE A 14 11.11 5.83 -8.35
C ILE A 14 12.56 6.03 -8.75
N ASP A 15 13.11 7.17 -8.36
CA ASP A 15 14.52 7.48 -8.49
C ASP A 15 15.41 6.38 -7.85
N PRO A 16 16.52 5.96 -8.51
CA PRO A 16 17.34 4.86 -8.02
C PRO A 16 18.01 5.15 -6.67
N GLU A 17 18.40 6.39 -6.38
CA GLU A 17 19.00 6.75 -5.09
C GLU A 17 17.96 6.66 -3.98
N LYS A 18 16.75 7.20 -4.22
CA LYS A 18 15.64 7.08 -3.26
C LYS A 18 15.24 5.63 -3.02
N LYS A 19 15.27 4.79 -4.06
CA LYS A 19 14.99 3.35 -3.94
C LYS A 19 16.00 2.67 -3.01
N ALA A 20 17.29 2.94 -3.20
CA ALA A 20 18.34 2.33 -2.38
C ALA A 20 18.16 2.69 -0.90
N VAL A 21 17.98 3.99 -0.60
CA VAL A 21 17.73 4.46 0.78
C VAL A 21 16.47 3.84 1.36
N PHE A 22 15.39 3.75 0.58
CA PHE A 22 14.15 3.12 1.03
C PHE A 22 14.32 1.64 1.34
N GLU A 23 15.07 0.91 0.52
CA GLU A 23 15.38 -0.52 0.75
C GLU A 23 16.25 -0.72 2.00
N GLU A 24 17.22 0.15 2.25
CA GLU A 24 18.04 0.11 3.47
C GLU A 24 17.21 0.36 4.73
N LEU A 25 16.32 1.35 4.71
CA LEU A 25 15.40 1.62 5.82
C LEU A 25 14.46 0.44 6.07
N CYS A 26 13.89 -0.13 4.99
CA CYS A 26 13.05 -1.31 5.09
C CYS A 26 13.79 -2.50 5.70
N LYS A 27 15.06 -2.70 5.30
CA LYS A 27 15.92 -3.76 5.85
C LYS A 27 16.24 -3.55 7.34
N ALA A 28 16.46 -2.31 7.76
CA ALA A 28 16.73 -1.98 9.17
C ALA A 28 15.51 -2.26 10.08
N GLU A 29 14.30 -2.12 9.53
CA GLU A 29 13.04 -2.37 10.24
C GLU A 29 12.49 -3.80 10.07
N ASP A 30 13.23 -4.70 9.40
CA ASP A 30 12.81 -6.07 9.08
C ASP A 30 11.47 -6.15 8.32
N VAL A 31 11.25 -5.22 7.39
CA VAL A 31 10.05 -5.15 6.56
C VAL A 31 10.41 -5.12 5.08
N THR A 32 9.52 -5.62 4.23
CA THR A 32 9.70 -5.51 2.77
C THR A 32 9.23 -4.14 2.27
N PRO A 33 9.84 -3.60 1.20
CA PRO A 33 9.38 -2.38 0.53
C PRO A 33 7.87 -2.40 0.21
N SER A 34 7.36 -3.54 -0.26
CA SER A 34 5.93 -3.69 -0.57
C SER A 34 5.03 -3.63 0.67
N GLN A 35 5.48 -4.10 1.84
CA GLN A 35 4.72 -3.94 3.09
C GLN A 35 4.64 -2.48 3.49
N LYS A 36 5.76 -1.76 3.45
CA LYS A 36 5.81 -0.34 3.82
C LYS A 36 5.02 0.54 2.85
N VAL A 37 5.11 0.30 1.54
CA VAL A 37 4.28 1.00 0.54
C VAL A 37 2.79 0.77 0.77
N ARG A 38 2.37 -0.45 1.12
CA ARG A 38 0.96 -0.73 1.46
C ARG A 38 0.50 0.02 2.70
N GLN A 39 1.36 0.14 3.70
CA GLN A 39 1.09 0.94 4.90
C GLN A 39 0.90 2.42 4.54
N PHE A 40 1.82 3.00 3.76
CA PHE A 40 1.72 4.39 3.32
C PHE A 40 0.46 4.65 2.50
N ILE A 41 0.08 3.74 1.60
CA ILE A 41 -1.17 3.87 0.84
C ILE A 41 -2.38 3.88 1.78
N ARG A 42 -2.41 2.97 2.77
CA ARG A 42 -3.51 2.92 3.75
C ARG A 42 -3.59 4.22 4.55
N GLU A 43 -2.49 4.64 5.14
CA GLU A 43 -2.42 5.85 5.96
C GLU A 43 -2.81 7.08 5.14
N TYR A 44 -2.33 7.20 3.89
CA TYR A 44 -2.69 8.30 3.01
C TYR A 44 -4.20 8.33 2.69
N VAL A 45 -4.79 7.17 2.41
CA VAL A 45 -6.23 7.07 2.12
C VAL A 45 -7.06 7.38 3.37
N GLU A 46 -6.70 6.85 4.53
CA GLU A 46 -7.38 7.07 5.80
C GLU A 46 -7.27 8.53 6.26
N GLN A 47 -6.10 9.16 6.11
CA GLN A 47 -5.93 10.58 6.42
C GLN A 47 -6.79 11.49 5.55
N ARG A 48 -7.07 11.10 4.30
CA ARG A 48 -7.83 11.93 3.34
C ARG A 48 -9.33 11.67 3.35
N LEU A 49 -9.76 10.42 3.59
CA LEU A 49 -11.15 9.98 3.46
C LEU A 49 -11.76 9.50 4.78
N GLY A 50 -10.97 9.44 5.86
CA GLY A 50 -11.38 8.85 7.13
C GLY A 50 -11.30 7.32 7.14
N GLU A 51 -11.47 6.72 8.32
CA GLU A 51 -11.48 5.25 8.52
C GLU A 51 -12.61 4.55 7.73
N ASP A 52 -13.64 5.30 7.33
CA ASP A 52 -14.80 4.84 6.58
C ASP A 52 -14.63 4.86 5.06
N TRP A 53 -13.40 5.02 4.55
CA TRP A 53 -13.10 5.07 3.10
C TRP A 53 -13.60 3.85 2.31
N ARG A 54 -13.87 2.72 2.99
CA ARG A 54 -14.48 1.51 2.42
C ARG A 54 -16.00 1.58 2.32
N LYS A 55 -16.69 2.27 3.24
CA LYS A 55 -18.16 2.30 3.31
C LYS A 55 -18.80 3.00 2.10
N GLY A 56 -18.11 3.99 1.52
CA GLY A 56 -18.55 4.67 0.30
C GLY A 56 -18.19 3.95 -1.02
N ARG A 57 -17.42 2.85 -0.95
CA ARG A 57 -16.96 2.08 -2.13
C ARG A 57 -17.49 0.64 -2.16
N THR A 58 -18.36 0.28 -1.21
CA THR A 58 -19.16 -0.96 -1.27
C THR A 58 -20.35 -0.86 -2.22
N ASP A 59 -20.36 0.10 -3.14
CA ASP A 59 -21.17 0.01 -4.36
C ASP A 59 -20.44 -0.96 -5.31
N LYS A 60 -20.73 -2.26 -5.13
CA LYS A 60 -20.46 -3.33 -6.10
C LYS A 60 -21.15 -2.94 -7.43
N PRO A 61 -20.68 -3.35 -8.62
CA PRO A 61 -20.73 -4.78 -8.96
C PRO A 61 -19.67 -5.28 -9.98
N GLU A 62 -19.63 -6.62 -10.09
CA GLU A 62 -19.18 -7.45 -11.23
C GLU A 62 -17.67 -7.54 -11.59
#